data_AF-A6P312-F1
#
_entry.id   AF-A6P312-F1
#
_cell.length_a   1.000
_cell.length_b   1.000
_cell.length_c   1.000
_cell.angle_alpha   90.00
_cell.angle_beta   90.00
_cell.angle_gamma   90.00
#
_symmetry.space_group_name_H-M   'P 1'
#
loop_
_entity.id
_entity.type
_entity.pdbx_description
1 polymer ?
#
loop_
_entity_poly.entity_id
_entity_poly.type
_entity_poly.pdbx_seq_one_letter_code
_entity_poly.pdbx_strand_id
1 'polypeptide(L)' 'MEGLHYLLMKANANLNRRIMGEAATLGLSPGQPKVLECLMELGESNQKTIAAFCEIEQATVG' A
#
# COMPACT_ATOMS: atom_id res chain seq x y z
N MET A 1 7.65 28.49 -3.62
CA MET A 1 6.40 27.71 -3.57
C MET A 1 6.78 26.29 -3.93
N GLU A 2 6.58 25.31 -3.04
CA GLU A 2 6.81 23.91 -3.38
C GLU A 2 5.88 23.52 -4.54
N GLY A 3 6.40 22.83 -5.56
CA GLY A 3 5.57 22.40 -6.71
C GLY A 3 4.52 21.37 -6.30
N LEU A 4 3.44 21.24 -7.07
CA LEU A 4 2.33 20.30 -6.79
C LEU A 4 2.82 18.88 -6.49
N HIS A 5 3.77 18.38 -7.28
CA HIS A 5 4.37 17.05 -7.08
C HIS A 5 4.97 16.89 -5.67
N TYR A 6 5.70 17.90 -5.18
CA TYR A 6 6.32 17.85 -3.86
C TYR A 6 5.27 17.86 -2.74
N LEU A 7 4.22 18.68 -2.89
CA LEU A 7 3.11 18.71 -1.94
C LEU A 7 2.40 17.35 -1.87
N LEU A 8 2.16 16.71 -3.02
CA LEU A 8 1.57 15.37 -3.09
C LEU A 8 2.47 14.31 -2.44
N MET A 9 3.77 14.32 -2.73
CA MET A 9 4.73 13.42 -2.09
C MET A 9 4.73 13.58 -0.57
N LYS A 10 4.75 14.82 -0.08
CA LYS A 10 4.75 15.12 1.36
C LYS A 10 3.46 14.66 2.04
N ALA A 11 2.31 14.92 1.42
CA ALA A 11 1.02 14.46 1.91
C ALA A 11 0.94 12.93 1.96
N ASN A 12 1.33 12.27 0.86
CA ASN A 12 1.36 10.81 0.77
C ASN A 12 2.29 10.19 1.83
N ALA A 13 3.50 10.72 2.00
CA ALA A 13 4.45 10.22 2.99
C ALA A 13 3.92 10.38 4.43
N ASN A 14 3.24 11.48 4.73
CA ASN A 14 2.63 11.69 6.05
C ASN A 14 1.46 10.73 6.31
N LEU A 15 0.59 10.54 5.32
CA LEU A 15 -0.53 9.62 5.44
C LEU A 15 -0.03 8.18 5.57
N ASN A 16 0.89 7.75 4.71
CA ASN A 16 1.45 6.41 4.72
C ASN A 16 2.10 6.08 6.07
N ARG A 17 2.89 7.01 6.66
CA ARG A 17 3.45 6.81 8.00
C ARG A 17 2.40 6.55 9.07
N ARG A 18 1.27 7.26 9.03
CA ARG A 18 0.18 7.04 9.99
C ARG A 18 -0.48 5.67 9.78
N ILE A 19 -0.82 5.33 8.54
CA ILE A 19 -1.43 4.04 8.21
C ILE A 19 -0.51 2.90 8.64
N MET A 20 0.78 2.96 8.33
CA MET A 20 1.75 1.93 8.74
C MET A 20 1.90 1.84 10.25
N GLY A 21 1.84 2.97 10.97
CA GLY A 21 1.86 2.98 12.43
C GLY A 21 0.68 2.21 13.02
N GLU A 22 -0.54 2.50 12.58
CA GLU A 22 -1.75 1.79 13.02
C GLU A 22 -1.72 0.32 12.59
N ALA A 23 -1.33 0.03 11.34
CA ALA A 23 -1.25 -1.34 10.82
C ALA A 23 -0.24 -2.19 11.60
N ALA A 24 0.88 -1.60 12.02
CA ALA A 24 1.87 -2.30 12.85
C ALA A 24 1.30 -2.71 14.21
N THR A 25 0.38 -1.92 14.80
CA THR A 25 -0.30 -2.31 16.06
C THR A 25 -1.20 -3.55 15.90
N LEU A 26 -1.63 -3.83 14.66
CA LEU A 26 -2.40 -5.02 14.29
C LEU A 26 -1.50 -6.20 13.90
N GLY A 27 -0.17 -6.06 13.98
CA GLY A 27 0.79 -7.08 13.60
C GLY A 27 1.04 -7.18 12.08
N LEU A 28 0.62 -6.18 11.31
CA LEU A 28 0.80 -6.19 9.85
C LEU A 28 2.17 -5.67 9.44
N SER A 29 2.77 -6.31 8.43
CA SER A 29 3.98 -5.86 7.77
C SER A 29 3.68 -4.71 6.79
N PRO A 30 4.67 -3.88 6.41
CA PRO A 30 4.43 -2.68 5.60
C PRO A 30 3.74 -2.89 4.24
N GLY A 31 3.82 -4.09 3.66
CA GLY A 31 3.16 -4.42 2.38
C GLY A 31 1.74 -4.97 2.54
N GLN A 32 1.41 -5.55 3.70
CA GLN A 32 0.15 -6.25 3.91
C GLN A 32 -1.10 -5.35 3.83
N PRO A 33 -1.10 -4.09 4.32
CA PRO A 33 -2.26 -3.23 4.21
C PRO A 33 -2.74 -3.03 2.76
N LYS A 34 -1.81 -2.88 1.81
CA LYS A 34 -2.15 -2.70 0.38
C LYS A 34 -2.72 -3.98 -0.25
N VAL A 35 -2.22 -5.15 0.19
CA VAL A 35 -2.78 -6.45 -0.21
C VAL A 35 -4.20 -6.63 0.34
N LEU A 36 -4.44 -6.24 1.59
CA LEU A 36 -5.78 -6.31 2.19
C LEU A 36 -6.78 -5.38 1.48
N GLU A 37 -6.35 -4.17 1.10
CA GLU A 37 -7.14 -3.24 0.29
C GLU A 37 -7.51 -3.87 -1.07
N CYS A 38 -6.54 -4.48 -1.76
CA CYS A 38 -6.78 -5.22 -3.00
C CYS A 38 -7.83 -6.33 -2.83
N LEU A 39 -7.73 -7.14 -1.77
CA LEU A 39 -8.65 -8.25 -1.52
C LEU A 39 -10.04 -7.75 -1.09
N MET A 40 -10.11 -6.60 -0.42
CA MET A 40 -11.38 -5.96 -0.06
C MET A 40 -12.11 -5.44 -1.30
N GLU A 41 -11.38 -4.89 -2.28
CA GLU A 41 -11.96 -4.33 -3.50
C GLU A 41 -12.26 -5.39 -4.58
N LEU A 42 -11.35 -6.33 -4.80
CA LEU A 42 -11.42 -7.30 -5.90
C LEU A 42 -11.87 -8.70 -5.45
N GLY A 43 -11.97 -8.93 -4.14
CA GLY A 43 -12.21 -10.27 -3.59
C GLY A 43 -10.99 -11.17 -3.74
N GLU A 44 -11.23 -12.49 -3.77
CA GLU A 44 -10.18 -13.48 -4.00
C GLU A 44 -9.47 -13.22 -5.33
N SER A 45 -8.17 -12.98 -5.26
CA SER A 45 -7.34 -12.57 -6.40
C SER A 45 -6.05 -13.36 -6.46
N ASN A 46 -5.61 -13.69 -7.67
CA ASN A 46 -4.32 -14.35 -7.86
C ASN A 46 -3.15 -13.36 -7.65
N GLN A 47 -1.94 -13.90 -7.44
CA GLN A 47 -0.73 -13.09 -7.19
C GLN A 47 -0.44 -12.06 -8.27
N LYS A 48 -0.74 -12.36 -9.55
CA LYS A 48 -0.53 -11.42 -10.66
C LYS A 48 -1.44 -10.20 -10.54
N THR A 49 -2.71 -10.42 -10.20
CA THR A 49 -3.68 -9.34 -9.97
C THR A 49 -3.28 -8.50 -8.76
N ILE A 50 -2.89 -9.14 -7.65
CA ILE A 50 -2.44 -8.43 -6.43
C ILE A 50 -1.19 -7.60 -6.71
N ALA A 51 -0.21 -8.15 -7.43
CA ALA A 51 1.02 -7.44 -7.80
C ALA A 51 0.73 -6.20 -8.65
N ALA A 52 -0.16 -6.34 -9.63
CA ALA A 52 -0.57 -5.23 -10.50
C ALA A 52 -1.29 -4.13 -9.71
N PHE A 53 -2.21 -4.48 -8.81
CA PHE A 53 -2.89 -3.51 -7.94
C PHE A 53 -1.92 -2.83 -6.96
N CYS A 54 -1.01 -3.60 -6.38
CA CYS A 54 -0.05 -3.10 -5.41
C CYS A 54 1.12 -2.34 -6.05
N GLU A 55 1.25 -2.34 -7.38
CA GLU A 55 2.37 -1.77 -8.14
C GLU A 55 3.73 -2.34 -7.70
N ILE A 56 3.78 -3.64 -7.47
CA ILE A 56 4.99 -4.38 -7.07
C ILE A 56 5.28 -5.52 -8.04
N GLU A 57 6.49 -6.06 -7.98
CA GLU A 57 6.82 -7.29 -8.70
C GLU A 57 6.07 -8.48 -8.10
N GLN A 58 5.60 -9.40 -8.95
CA GLN A 58 4.87 -10.58 -8.50
C GLN A 58 5.66 -11.43 -7.50
N ALA A 59 7.00 -11.47 -7.61
CA ALA A 59 7.88 -12.16 -6.68
C ALA A 59 7.84 -11.59 -5.24
N THR A 60 7.29 -10.38 -5.06
CA THR A 60 7.20 -9.68 -3.76
C THR A 60 5.88 -9.97 -3.02
N VAL A 61 4.92 -10.63 -3.68
CA VAL A 61 3.60 -10.95 -3.09
C VAL A 61 3.65 -12.15 -2.13
N GLY A 62 4.72 -12.96 -2.20
CA GLY A 62 4.90 -14.21 -1.44
C GLY A 62 5.59 -14.06 -0.11
#